data_AF-A0A9Y2NHS0-F1
#
_entry.id   AF-A0A9Y2NHS0-F1
#
_cell.length_a   1.000
_cell.length_b   1.000
_cell.length_c   1.000
_cell.angle_alpha   90.00
_cell.angle_beta   90.00
_cell.angle_gamma   90.00
#
_symmetry.space_group_name_H-M   'P 1'
#
loop_
_entity.id
_entity.type
_entity.pdbx_description
1 polymer ?
#
loop_
_entity_poly.entity_id
_entity_poly.type
_entity_poly.pdbx_seq_one_letter_code
_entity_poly.pdbx_strand_id
1 'polypeptide(L)'
;MGALAFRAAGRSPVLGVMVAYVAVSAGFNASPLVTPSDAIRSSLTAAAAKTVDPGYVVTPVATYFFSAVSSVFLAGIITLVVELVLAKRPEYAPSEEDGDPAADGPAIRLTAVERRAMKLTAGVLELFVAVVAVLLVVPGSPLLGAGGSLVQSAVVVNISVFIALLFAILGFGYGRVTGTIPSLSAVPAIMAGGVAKIAPVIVLFFAVSQFLAYFTWTGIGSVVAVGGADLLRSLNAPHLVVLLATVLAVALLNMLVTSGSAMWAILAPIVVPMMMYLQVRPEAAMGAFMIGDSVTNAVTPMSPYFVLALGFVQQYRKNAGIGTLMSFTVPIAVVFLIAWSALFAIWYGLGIPLGPGVSLR
;
A
#
# COMPACT_ATOMS: atom_id res chain seq x y z
N MET A 1 5.24 -19.44 -0.29
CA MET A 1 6.16 -19.03 0.80
C MET A 1 5.57 -19.24 2.18
N GLY A 2 4.44 -18.60 2.53
CA GLY A 2 3.83 -18.75 3.87
C GLY A 2 3.57 -20.20 4.28
N ALA A 3 2.99 -21.01 3.39
CA ALA A 3 2.76 -22.45 3.60
C ALA A 3 4.05 -23.21 3.98
N LEU A 4 5.09 -23.04 3.16
CA LEU A 4 6.39 -23.69 3.33
C LEU A 4 7.06 -23.29 4.66
N ALA A 5 6.99 -22.01 5.03
CA ALA A 5 7.58 -21.51 6.26
C ALA A 5 6.89 -22.09 7.50
N PHE A 6 5.55 -22.16 7.51
CA PHE A 6 4.80 -22.76 8.61
C PHE A 6 5.06 -24.25 8.71
N ARG A 7 5.09 -24.97 7.58
CA ARG A 7 5.40 -26.41 7.56
C ARG A 7 6.82 -26.70 8.06
N ALA A 8 7.81 -25.91 7.66
CA ALA A 8 9.20 -26.04 8.13
C ALA A 8 9.33 -25.83 9.65
N ALA A 9 8.41 -25.06 10.25
CA ALA A 9 8.29 -24.87 11.69
C ALA A 9 7.37 -25.89 12.39
N GLY A 10 6.90 -26.94 11.69
CA GLY A 10 6.00 -27.95 12.23
C GLY A 10 4.55 -27.48 12.43
N ARG A 11 4.13 -26.42 11.74
CA ARG A 11 2.79 -25.81 11.84
C ARG A 11 1.97 -26.06 10.57
N SER A 12 0.66 -25.88 10.66
CA SER A 12 -0.24 -26.09 9.52
C SER A 12 0.13 -25.20 8.31
N PRO A 13 0.34 -25.79 7.11
CA PRO A 13 0.60 -25.02 5.89
C PRO A 13 -0.60 -24.20 5.46
N VAL A 14 -1.84 -24.67 5.73
CA VAL A 14 -3.09 -23.92 5.48
C VAL A 14 -3.07 -22.61 6.24
N LEU A 15 -2.69 -22.65 7.53
CA LEU A 15 -2.55 -21.45 8.35
C LEU A 15 -1.50 -20.50 7.75
N GLY A 16 -0.37 -21.03 7.29
CA GLY A 16 0.67 -20.24 6.62
C GLY A 16 0.21 -19.55 5.33
N VAL A 17 -0.62 -20.20 4.50
CA VAL A 17 -1.24 -19.58 3.32
C VAL A 17 -2.16 -18.44 3.74
N MET A 18 -3.04 -18.69 4.70
CA MET A 18 -4.03 -17.70 5.13
C MET A 18 -3.39 -16.48 5.80
N VAL A 19 -2.36 -16.68 6.63
CA VAL A 19 -1.56 -15.59 7.23
C VAL A 19 -0.90 -14.75 6.15
N ALA A 20 -0.25 -15.39 5.17
CA ALA A 20 0.40 -14.68 4.07
C ALA A 20 -0.61 -13.88 3.23
N TYR A 21 -1.76 -14.48 2.92
CA TYR A 21 -2.83 -13.81 2.19
C TYR A 21 -3.34 -12.56 2.92
N VAL A 22 -3.65 -12.69 4.22
CA VAL A 22 -4.15 -11.57 5.02
C VAL A 22 -3.09 -10.48 5.18
N ALA A 23 -1.82 -10.84 5.41
CA ALA A 23 -0.73 -9.87 5.52
C ALA A 23 -0.57 -9.04 4.24
N VAL A 24 -0.68 -9.67 3.06
CA VAL A 24 -0.57 -8.97 1.77
C VAL A 24 -1.83 -8.17 1.45
N SER A 25 -3.01 -8.73 1.73
CA SER A 25 -4.30 -8.16 1.32
C SER A 25 -4.77 -7.06 2.29
N ALA A 26 -4.84 -7.36 3.59
CA ALA A 26 -5.27 -6.41 4.61
C ALA A 26 -4.18 -5.42 5.03
N GLY A 27 -2.90 -5.78 4.81
CA GLY A 27 -1.75 -4.90 5.04
C GLY A 27 -1.35 -4.06 3.81
N PHE A 28 -2.14 -4.06 2.73
CA PHE A 28 -1.77 -3.51 1.42
C PHE A 28 -1.20 -2.08 1.45
N ASN A 29 -1.81 -1.17 2.23
CA ASN A 29 -1.38 0.22 2.33
C ASN A 29 -0.37 0.50 3.46
N ALA A 30 0.12 -0.53 4.16
CA ALA A 30 1.09 -0.39 5.24
C ALA A 30 2.42 -1.02 4.83
N SER A 31 3.45 -0.19 4.66
CA SER A 31 4.76 -0.65 4.18
C SER A 31 5.90 0.08 4.90
N PRO A 32 7.01 -0.62 5.23
CA PRO A 32 8.20 0.03 5.77
C PRO A 32 8.90 0.95 4.75
N LEU A 33 8.58 0.78 3.46
CA LEU A 33 9.14 1.54 2.35
C LEU A 33 8.04 2.20 1.52
N VAL A 34 8.38 3.30 0.87
CA VAL A 34 7.50 3.97 -0.09
C VAL A 34 7.26 3.06 -1.29
N THR A 35 6.00 2.97 -1.71
CA THR A 35 5.55 2.08 -2.78
C THR A 35 5.04 2.87 -4.00
N PRO A 36 4.89 2.23 -5.16
CA PRO A 36 4.22 2.85 -6.31
C PRO A 36 2.79 3.32 -5.99
N SER A 37 2.09 2.62 -5.10
CA SER A 37 0.74 3.00 -4.64
C SER A 37 0.74 4.36 -3.95
N ASP A 38 1.79 4.71 -3.22
CA ASP A 38 1.92 6.02 -2.56
C ASP A 38 2.10 7.15 -3.58
N ALA A 39 2.86 6.90 -4.64
CA ALA A 39 3.02 7.85 -5.74
C ALA A 39 1.71 8.09 -6.50
N ILE A 40 0.97 7.02 -6.81
CA ILE A 40 -0.34 7.10 -7.44
C ILE A 40 -1.31 7.88 -6.55
N ARG A 41 -1.44 7.49 -5.30
CA ARG A 41 -2.39 8.09 -4.37
C ARG A 41 -2.08 9.56 -4.07
N SER A 42 -0.81 9.91 -3.89
CA SER A 42 -0.39 11.31 -3.71
C SER A 42 -0.67 12.15 -4.96
N SER A 43 -0.45 11.63 -6.17
CA SER A 43 -0.75 12.35 -7.41
C SER A 43 -2.25 12.64 -7.59
N LEU A 44 -3.12 11.66 -7.29
CA LEU A 44 -4.57 11.83 -7.33
C LEU A 44 -5.05 12.83 -6.27
N THR A 45 -4.48 12.75 -5.07
CA THR A 45 -4.77 13.68 -3.97
C THR A 45 -4.32 15.10 -4.32
N ALA A 46 -3.14 15.27 -4.91
CA ALA A 46 -2.65 16.57 -5.37
C ALA A 46 -3.53 17.16 -6.47
N ALA A 47 -3.96 16.34 -7.44
CA ALA A 47 -4.87 16.78 -8.50
C ALA A 47 -6.21 17.27 -7.93
N ALA A 48 -6.76 16.55 -6.95
CA ALA A 48 -7.98 16.96 -6.27
C ALA A 48 -7.78 18.22 -5.40
N ALA A 49 -6.69 18.31 -4.63
CA ALA A 49 -6.39 19.46 -3.79
C ALA A 49 -6.24 20.76 -4.60
N LYS A 50 -5.69 20.67 -5.82
CA LYS A 50 -5.54 21.80 -6.75
C LYS A 50 -6.84 22.40 -7.25
N THR A 51 -7.98 21.72 -7.06
CA THR A 51 -9.29 22.30 -7.33
C THR A 51 -9.69 23.35 -6.28
N VAL A 52 -9.07 23.33 -5.10
CA VAL A 52 -9.29 24.28 -4.00
C VAL A 52 -8.10 25.23 -3.84
N ASP A 53 -6.88 24.70 -3.84
CA ASP A 53 -5.64 25.47 -3.75
C ASP A 53 -4.68 25.08 -4.90
N PRO A 54 -4.55 25.90 -5.95
CA PRO A 54 -3.70 25.60 -7.11
C PRO A 54 -2.23 25.35 -6.77
N GLY A 55 -1.73 25.90 -5.65
CA GLY A 55 -0.35 25.75 -5.19
C GLY A 55 -0.09 24.50 -4.34
N TYR A 56 -1.12 23.73 -4.00
CA TYR A 56 -0.98 22.60 -3.08
C TYR A 56 -0.16 21.46 -3.71
N VAL A 57 0.81 20.95 -2.95
CA VAL A 57 1.68 19.84 -3.36
C VAL A 57 1.57 18.72 -2.34
N VAL A 58 1.27 17.51 -2.82
CA VAL A 58 1.31 16.27 -2.03
C VAL A 58 2.47 15.43 -2.54
N THR A 59 3.41 15.08 -1.66
CA THR A 59 4.56 14.25 -2.04
C THR A 59 4.25 12.76 -1.87
N PRO A 60 4.97 11.86 -2.55
CA PRO A 60 4.82 10.41 -2.34
C PRO A 60 5.20 9.94 -0.93
N VAL A 61 5.89 10.78 -0.14
CA VAL A 61 6.25 10.48 1.26
C VAL A 61 5.26 11.04 2.27
N ALA A 62 4.17 11.66 1.83
CA ALA A 62 3.26 12.43 2.68
C ALA A 62 2.64 11.61 3.84
N THR A 63 2.52 10.30 3.69
CA THR A 63 2.03 9.38 4.74
C THR A 63 3.07 8.35 5.19
N TYR A 64 4.35 8.58 4.88
CA TYR A 64 5.40 7.59 5.10
C TYR A 64 5.58 7.19 6.56
N PHE A 65 5.62 8.14 7.50
CA PHE A 65 5.82 7.83 8.92
C PHE A 65 4.66 6.97 9.46
N PHE A 66 3.43 7.34 9.12
CA PHE A 66 2.26 6.58 9.52
C PHE A 66 2.25 5.19 8.88
N SER A 67 2.55 5.07 7.59
CA SER A 67 2.58 3.79 6.86
C SER A 67 3.65 2.82 7.39
N ALA A 68 4.86 3.34 7.66
CA ALA A 68 5.95 2.53 8.18
C ALA A 68 5.64 1.98 9.58
N VAL A 69 5.16 2.83 10.50
CA VAL A 69 4.75 2.35 11.84
C VAL A 69 3.55 1.40 11.75
N SER A 70 2.58 1.71 10.88
CA SER A 70 1.43 0.84 10.64
C SER A 70 1.86 -0.55 10.19
N SER A 71 2.89 -0.69 9.34
CA SER A 71 3.35 -2.00 8.86
C SER A 71 3.80 -2.92 10.00
N VAL A 72 4.57 -2.39 10.95
CA VAL A 72 5.08 -3.16 12.10
C VAL A 72 3.95 -3.43 13.09
N PHE A 73 3.14 -2.41 13.37
CA PHE A 73 1.99 -2.54 14.26
C PHE A 73 0.99 -3.59 13.77
N LEU A 74 0.57 -3.50 12.50
CA LEU A 74 -0.39 -4.42 11.90
C LEU A 74 0.15 -5.83 11.76
N ALA A 75 1.44 -6.01 11.45
CA ALA A 75 2.07 -7.32 11.50
C ALA A 75 1.93 -7.94 12.90
N GLY A 76 2.19 -7.16 13.96
CA GLY A 76 1.95 -7.57 15.34
C GLY A 76 0.50 -7.94 15.63
N ILE A 77 -0.47 -7.15 15.13
CA ILE A 77 -1.90 -7.45 15.28
C ILE A 77 -2.27 -8.77 14.59
N ILE A 78 -1.79 -9.03 13.37
CA ILE A 78 -2.02 -10.31 12.68
C ILE A 78 -1.47 -11.45 13.54
N THR A 79 -0.22 -11.33 14.00
CA THR A 79 0.40 -12.35 14.85
C THR A 79 -0.42 -12.60 16.11
N LEU A 80 -0.85 -11.56 16.82
CA LEU A 80 -1.65 -11.71 18.04
C LEU A 80 -2.99 -12.39 17.77
N VAL A 81 -3.75 -11.96 16.75
CA VAL A 81 -5.04 -12.57 16.42
C VAL A 81 -4.87 -14.02 15.99
N VAL A 82 -3.83 -14.30 15.21
CA VAL A 82 -3.53 -15.65 14.73
C VAL A 82 -3.14 -16.56 15.89
N GLU A 83 -2.17 -16.18 16.72
CA GLU A 83 -1.69 -17.04 17.82
C GLU A 83 -2.71 -17.20 18.95
N LEU A 84 -3.40 -16.13 19.31
CA LEU A 84 -4.25 -16.14 20.51
C LEU A 84 -5.66 -16.66 20.22
N VAL A 85 -6.14 -16.55 18.98
CA VAL A 85 -7.52 -16.86 18.61
C VAL A 85 -7.61 -17.90 17.51
N LEU A 86 -7.03 -17.64 16.33
CA LEU A 86 -7.30 -18.46 15.13
C LEU A 86 -6.57 -19.82 15.20
N ALA A 87 -5.28 -19.84 15.51
CA ALA A 87 -4.49 -21.07 15.57
C ALA A 87 -4.97 -22.06 16.65
N LYS A 88 -5.75 -21.59 17.63
CA LYS A 88 -6.35 -22.44 18.68
C LYS A 88 -7.63 -23.16 18.22
N ARG A 89 -8.20 -22.79 17.08
CA ARG A 89 -9.41 -23.46 16.60
C ARG A 89 -9.03 -24.84 16.04
N PRO A 90 -9.81 -25.90 16.32
CA PRO A 90 -9.51 -27.27 15.86
C PRO A 90 -9.34 -27.36 14.33
N GLU A 91 -10.09 -26.52 13.61
CA GLU A 91 -10.03 -26.41 12.16
C GLU A 91 -8.68 -25.94 11.61
N TYR A 92 -7.74 -25.43 12.41
CA TYR A 92 -6.40 -25.04 11.96
C TYR A 92 -5.28 -25.88 12.60
N ALA A 93 -5.64 -26.95 13.32
CA ALA A 93 -4.67 -27.93 13.77
C ALA A 93 -4.03 -28.64 12.55
N PRO A 94 -2.74 -29.01 12.61
CA PRO A 94 -2.13 -29.83 11.58
C PRO A 94 -2.90 -31.15 11.44
N SER A 95 -3.33 -31.49 10.23
CA SER A 95 -3.98 -32.77 9.94
C SER A 95 -3.13 -33.64 9.02
N GLU A 96 -3.32 -34.96 9.07
CA GLU A 96 -2.69 -35.91 8.13
C GLU A 96 -3.14 -35.67 6.68
N GLU A 97 -4.25 -34.96 6.49
CA GLU A 97 -4.80 -34.57 5.18
C GLU A 97 -4.08 -33.36 4.53
N ASP A 98 -3.20 -32.65 5.24
CA ASP A 98 -2.50 -31.44 4.74
C ASP A 98 -1.46 -31.72 3.63
N GLY A 99 -1.48 -32.90 2.99
CA GLY A 99 -0.81 -33.19 1.72
C GLY A 99 0.67 -33.63 1.81
N ASP A 100 1.05 -34.51 0.87
CA ASP A 100 2.37 -35.13 0.74
C ASP A 100 3.50 -34.10 0.45
N PRO A 101 4.76 -34.29 0.91
CA PRO A 101 5.90 -33.39 0.69
C PRO A 101 6.22 -33.09 -0.79
N ALA A 102 5.66 -33.87 -1.72
CA ALA A 102 5.87 -33.71 -3.17
C ALA A 102 5.04 -32.58 -3.81
N ALA A 103 4.02 -32.03 -3.11
CA ALA A 103 3.26 -30.86 -3.58
C ALA A 103 3.97 -29.52 -3.28
N ASP A 104 4.94 -29.55 -2.37
CA ASP A 104 5.87 -28.44 -2.15
C ASP A 104 6.80 -28.40 -3.36
N GLY A 105 6.54 -27.50 -4.30
CA GLY A 105 7.41 -27.26 -5.46
C GLY A 105 8.90 -27.17 -5.06
N PRO A 106 9.84 -27.33 -6.02
CA PRO A 106 11.26 -27.54 -5.73
C PRO A 106 11.76 -26.57 -4.66
N ALA A 107 12.46 -27.12 -3.65
CA ALA A 107 12.99 -26.35 -2.54
C ALA A 107 13.65 -25.07 -3.08
N ILE A 108 13.16 -23.91 -2.63
CA ILE A 108 13.66 -22.58 -3.03
C ILE A 108 15.04 -22.40 -2.41
N ARG A 109 16.04 -23.08 -2.98
CA ARG A 109 17.44 -22.97 -2.63
C ARG A 109 18.10 -22.11 -3.69
N LEU A 110 18.66 -20.99 -3.25
CA LEU A 110 19.45 -20.12 -4.11
C LEU A 110 20.63 -20.91 -4.68
N THR A 111 20.78 -20.89 -5.99
CA THR A 111 21.97 -21.37 -6.68
C THR A 111 23.19 -20.52 -6.28
N ALA A 112 24.40 -21.05 -6.52
CA ALA A 112 25.62 -20.30 -6.23
C ALA A 112 25.70 -18.97 -7.01
N VAL A 113 25.18 -18.96 -8.24
CA VAL A 113 25.11 -17.77 -9.09
C VAL A 113 24.14 -16.74 -8.53
N GLU A 114 22.94 -17.15 -8.13
CA GLU A 114 21.95 -16.24 -7.51
C GLU A 114 22.48 -15.68 -6.19
N ARG A 115 23.13 -16.50 -5.35
CA ARG A 115 23.76 -16.02 -4.11
C ARG A 115 24.84 -14.97 -4.38
N ARG A 116 25.67 -15.18 -5.41
CA ARG A 116 26.68 -14.21 -5.83
C ARG A 116 26.05 -12.93 -6.35
N ALA A 117 25.02 -13.05 -7.20
CA ALA A 117 24.26 -11.92 -7.72
C ALA A 117 23.67 -11.08 -6.59
N MET A 118 23.01 -11.72 -5.60
CA MET A 118 22.44 -11.05 -4.42
C MET A 118 23.48 -10.27 -3.61
N LYS A 119 24.68 -10.83 -3.39
CA LYS A 119 25.74 -10.12 -2.65
C LYS A 119 26.25 -8.90 -3.41
N LEU A 120 26.44 -9.03 -4.72
CA LEU A 120 26.88 -7.92 -5.56
C LEU A 120 25.82 -6.81 -5.61
N THR A 121 24.55 -7.16 -5.80
CA THR A 121 23.47 -6.17 -5.82
C THR A 121 23.21 -5.55 -4.45
N ALA A 122 23.42 -6.27 -3.35
CA ALA A 122 23.41 -5.69 -2.01
C ALA A 122 24.48 -4.60 -1.83
N GLY A 123 25.72 -4.85 -2.30
CA GLY A 123 26.76 -3.82 -2.29
C GLY A 123 26.43 -2.61 -3.16
N VAL A 124 25.78 -2.83 -4.32
CA VAL A 124 25.29 -1.74 -5.19
C VAL A 124 24.18 -0.93 -4.52
N LEU A 125 23.25 -1.59 -3.81
CA LEU A 125 22.21 -0.94 -3.02
C LEU A 125 22.85 -0.04 -1.94
N GLU A 126 23.78 -0.58 -1.16
CA GLU A 126 24.48 0.17 -0.11
C GLU A 126 25.21 1.38 -0.68
N LEU A 127 25.94 1.21 -1.79
CA LEU A 127 26.63 2.30 -2.46
C LEU A 127 25.66 3.38 -2.96
N PHE A 128 24.56 2.99 -3.60
CA PHE A 128 23.56 3.94 -4.08
C PHE A 128 22.96 4.76 -2.94
N VAL A 129 22.54 4.09 -1.86
CA VAL A 129 21.98 4.75 -0.68
C VAL A 129 23.02 5.67 -0.03
N ALA A 130 24.27 5.22 0.11
CA ALA A 130 25.35 6.04 0.67
C ALA A 130 25.62 7.29 -0.18
N VAL A 131 25.68 7.17 -1.50
CA VAL A 131 25.89 8.31 -2.41
C VAL A 131 24.74 9.31 -2.29
N VAL A 132 23.49 8.86 -2.33
CA VAL A 132 22.32 9.73 -2.20
C VAL A 132 22.30 10.39 -0.81
N ALA A 133 22.61 9.65 0.26
CA ALA A 133 22.65 10.19 1.61
C ALA A 133 23.76 11.26 1.79
N VAL A 134 24.97 11.00 1.29
CA VAL A 134 26.06 11.99 1.32
C VAL A 134 25.67 13.25 0.55
N LEU A 135 25.11 13.09 -0.65
CA LEU A 135 24.65 14.23 -1.45
C LEU A 135 23.47 14.97 -0.80
N LEU A 136 22.72 14.37 0.13
CA LEU A 136 21.70 15.07 0.88
C LEU A 136 22.26 15.85 2.08
N VAL A 137 23.50 15.61 2.51
CA VAL A 137 24.09 16.28 3.68
C VAL A 137 25.15 17.33 3.28
N VAL A 138 25.78 17.18 2.10
CA VAL A 138 26.80 18.11 1.63
C VAL A 138 26.18 19.49 1.29
N PRO A 139 26.64 20.59 1.92
CA PRO A 139 26.18 21.93 1.61
C PRO A 139 26.40 22.29 0.13
N GLY A 140 25.41 22.91 -0.50
CA GLY A 140 25.46 23.27 -1.93
C GLY A 140 25.24 22.11 -2.90
N SER A 141 24.89 20.93 -2.40
CA SER A 141 24.50 19.80 -3.25
C SER A 141 23.29 20.16 -4.12
N PRO A 142 23.29 19.74 -5.41
CA PRO A 142 22.14 19.92 -6.29
C PRO A 142 20.91 19.12 -5.84
N LEU A 143 21.07 18.17 -4.91
CA LEU A 143 19.96 17.39 -4.38
C LEU A 143 19.23 18.09 -3.22
N LEU A 144 19.85 19.06 -2.56
CA LEU A 144 19.23 19.81 -1.47
C LEU A 144 18.18 20.79 -1.98
N GLY A 145 17.14 21.02 -1.18
CA GLY A 145 16.16 22.06 -1.43
C GLY A 145 16.74 23.46 -1.17
N ALA A 146 15.98 24.49 -1.53
CA ALA A 146 16.36 25.88 -1.24
C ALA A 146 16.70 26.05 0.25
N GLY A 147 17.78 26.77 0.54
CA GLY A 147 18.27 26.97 1.91
C GLY A 147 18.81 25.72 2.61
N GLY A 148 19.09 24.62 1.88
CA GLY A 148 19.56 23.37 2.46
C GLY A 148 18.45 22.47 3.02
N SER A 149 17.19 22.71 2.62
CA SER A 149 16.05 21.93 3.10
C SER A 149 16.13 20.47 2.64
N LEU A 150 16.11 19.54 3.60
CA LEU A 150 16.00 18.10 3.33
C LEU A 150 14.59 17.69 2.90
N VAL A 151 13.56 18.33 3.48
CA VAL A 151 12.15 18.00 3.24
C VAL A 151 11.73 18.42 1.83
N GLN A 152 12.22 19.58 1.37
CA GLN A 152 11.98 20.09 0.02
C GLN A 152 13.13 19.73 -0.94
N SER A 153 13.92 18.71 -0.60
CA SER A 153 15.01 18.22 -1.45
C SER A 153 14.47 17.64 -2.76
N ALA A 154 15.29 17.69 -3.80
CA ALA A 154 14.97 17.07 -5.08
C ALA A 154 14.70 15.57 -4.93
N VAL A 155 15.36 14.92 -3.97
CA VAL A 155 15.17 13.50 -3.66
C VAL A 155 13.80 13.23 -3.06
N VAL A 156 13.38 13.98 -2.04
CA VAL A 156 12.10 13.74 -1.35
C VAL A 156 10.91 14.05 -2.25
N VAL A 157 10.98 15.15 -2.99
CA VAL A 157 9.92 15.54 -3.92
C VAL A 157 9.79 14.54 -5.07
N ASN A 158 10.91 14.01 -5.57
CA ASN A 158 10.95 13.08 -6.71
C ASN A 158 11.32 11.65 -6.30
N ILE A 159 10.97 11.21 -5.09
CA ILE A 159 11.44 9.95 -4.52
C ILE A 159 11.13 8.74 -5.42
N SER A 160 10.02 8.79 -6.15
CA SER A 160 9.63 7.75 -7.11
C SER A 160 10.66 7.55 -8.23
N VAL A 161 11.32 8.62 -8.68
CA VAL A 161 12.39 8.55 -9.70
C VAL A 161 13.63 7.88 -9.11
N PHE A 162 14.01 8.23 -7.88
CA PHE A 162 15.15 7.62 -7.21
C PHE A 162 14.93 6.13 -6.91
N ILE A 163 13.71 5.75 -6.49
CA ILE A 163 13.33 4.33 -6.31
C ILE A 163 13.36 3.60 -7.66
N ALA A 164 12.84 4.20 -8.73
CA ALA A 164 12.86 3.61 -10.06
C ALA A 164 14.30 3.40 -10.57
N LEU A 165 15.18 4.39 -10.39
CA LEU A 165 16.61 4.28 -10.72
C LEU A 165 17.29 3.18 -9.91
N LEU A 166 17.05 3.15 -8.59
CA LEU A 166 17.58 2.10 -7.72
C LEU A 166 17.17 0.71 -8.21
N PHE A 167 15.87 0.50 -8.45
CA PHE A 167 15.37 -0.80 -8.90
C PHE A 167 15.85 -1.17 -10.31
N ALA A 168 16.02 -0.19 -11.21
CA ALA A 168 16.60 -0.42 -12.52
C ALA A 168 18.07 -0.88 -12.43
N ILE A 169 18.88 -0.20 -11.60
CA ILE A 169 20.28 -0.55 -11.38
C ILE A 169 20.42 -1.92 -10.73
N LEU A 170 19.63 -2.21 -9.68
CA LEU A 170 19.65 -3.50 -8.99
C LEU A 170 19.15 -4.63 -9.89
N GLY A 171 18.04 -4.42 -10.60
CA GLY A 171 17.46 -5.39 -11.52
C GLY A 171 18.41 -5.73 -12.66
N PHE A 172 19.05 -4.71 -13.25
CA PHE A 172 20.07 -4.90 -14.28
C PHE A 172 21.31 -5.62 -13.72
N GLY A 173 21.83 -5.21 -12.58
CA GLY A 173 22.98 -5.84 -11.94
C GLY A 173 22.73 -7.32 -11.61
N TYR A 174 21.58 -7.63 -11.03
CA TYR A 174 21.16 -9.01 -10.76
C TYR A 174 21.03 -9.81 -12.06
N GLY A 175 20.32 -9.25 -13.04
CA GLY A 175 20.03 -9.89 -14.31
C GLY A 175 21.29 -10.17 -15.13
N ARG A 176 22.29 -9.30 -15.03
CA ARG A 176 23.55 -9.45 -15.74
C ARG A 176 24.43 -10.56 -15.17
N VAL A 177 24.39 -10.78 -13.85
CA VAL A 177 25.14 -11.85 -13.17
C VAL A 177 24.44 -13.20 -13.32
N THR A 178 23.11 -13.22 -13.26
CA THR A 178 22.31 -14.45 -13.43
C THR A 178 22.08 -14.85 -14.88
N GLY A 179 22.38 -13.95 -15.83
CA GLY A 179 22.21 -14.18 -17.27
C GLY A 179 20.79 -13.95 -17.78
N THR A 180 19.84 -13.53 -16.93
CA THR A 180 18.47 -13.21 -17.34
C THR A 180 18.38 -11.90 -18.14
N ILE A 181 19.35 -11.00 -17.96
CA ILE A 181 19.53 -9.78 -18.77
C ILE A 181 20.96 -9.80 -19.32
N PRO A 182 21.20 -10.44 -20.48
CA PRO A 182 22.55 -10.70 -20.97
C PRO A 182 23.28 -9.44 -21.42
N SER A 183 22.54 -8.42 -21.89
CA SER A 183 23.09 -7.20 -22.48
C SER A 183 22.15 -6.00 -22.29
N LEU A 184 22.70 -4.79 -22.49
CA LEU A 184 21.91 -3.55 -22.51
C LEU A 184 20.86 -3.54 -23.64
N SER A 185 21.12 -4.25 -24.75
CA SER A 185 20.15 -4.36 -25.85
C SER A 185 18.89 -5.15 -25.50
N ALA A 186 18.91 -5.97 -24.43
CA ALA A 186 17.72 -6.67 -23.95
C ALA A 186 16.79 -5.76 -23.11
N VAL A 187 17.31 -4.64 -22.59
CA VAL A 187 16.59 -3.77 -21.66
C VAL A 187 15.32 -3.15 -22.28
N PRO A 188 15.33 -2.59 -23.51
CA PRO A 188 14.12 -1.99 -24.09
C PRO A 188 12.93 -2.94 -24.20
N ALA A 189 13.17 -4.21 -24.57
CA ALA A 189 12.10 -5.21 -24.67
C ALA A 189 11.51 -5.56 -23.29
N ILE A 190 12.35 -5.66 -22.26
CA ILE A 190 11.92 -5.88 -20.88
C ILE A 190 11.12 -4.68 -20.37
N MET A 191 11.60 -3.46 -20.65
CA MET A 191 10.88 -2.22 -20.31
C MET A 191 9.53 -2.15 -21.02
N ALA A 192 9.44 -2.51 -22.30
CA ALA A 192 8.18 -2.57 -23.04
C ALA A 192 7.19 -3.55 -22.38
N GLY A 193 7.66 -4.73 -21.95
CA GLY A 193 6.85 -5.68 -21.19
C GLY A 193 6.37 -5.11 -19.84
N GLY A 194 7.19 -4.29 -19.18
CA GLY A 194 6.78 -3.54 -17.98
C GLY A 194 5.70 -2.49 -18.26
N VAL A 195 5.88 -1.69 -19.31
CA VAL A 195 4.91 -0.66 -19.73
C VAL A 195 3.57 -1.29 -20.13
N ALA A 196 3.60 -2.41 -20.85
CA ALA A 196 2.38 -3.15 -21.23
C ALA A 196 1.53 -3.53 -20.02
N LYS A 197 2.15 -3.91 -18.89
CA LYS A 197 1.44 -4.26 -17.65
C LYS A 197 0.77 -3.07 -16.96
N ILE A 198 1.26 -1.84 -17.16
CA ILE A 198 0.67 -0.62 -16.58
C ILE A 198 -0.26 0.11 -17.56
N ALA A 199 -0.38 -0.32 -18.82
CA ALA A 199 -1.25 0.29 -19.81
C ALA A 199 -2.72 0.49 -19.34
N PRO A 200 -3.35 -0.47 -18.61
CA PRO A 200 -4.69 -0.25 -18.07
C PRO A 200 -4.78 0.93 -17.09
N VAL A 201 -3.73 1.15 -16.28
CA VAL A 201 -3.67 2.28 -15.34
C VAL A 201 -3.56 3.61 -16.08
N ILE A 202 -2.82 3.65 -17.19
CA ILE A 202 -2.71 4.84 -18.05
C ILE A 202 -4.08 5.21 -18.63
N VAL A 203 -4.84 4.22 -19.13
CA VAL A 203 -6.19 4.44 -19.66
C VAL A 203 -7.14 4.94 -18.58
N LEU A 204 -7.05 4.39 -17.36
CA LEU A 204 -7.82 4.87 -16.22
C LEU A 204 -7.49 6.34 -15.90
N PHE A 205 -6.21 6.70 -15.79
CA PHE A 205 -5.81 8.08 -15.50
C PHE A 205 -6.20 9.06 -16.59
N PHE A 206 -6.18 8.62 -17.86
CA PHE A 206 -6.74 9.40 -18.95
C PHE A 206 -8.22 9.71 -18.66
N ALA A 207 -9.06 8.70 -18.41
CA ALA A 207 -10.48 8.91 -18.13
C ALA A 207 -10.72 9.81 -16.89
N VAL A 208 -9.95 9.60 -15.81
CA VAL A 208 -10.03 10.39 -14.57
C VAL A 208 -9.62 11.84 -14.80
N SER A 209 -8.59 12.08 -15.60
CA SER A 209 -8.17 13.44 -15.95
C SER A 209 -9.27 14.21 -16.71
N GLN A 210 -9.98 13.53 -17.61
CA GLN A 210 -11.11 14.11 -18.34
C GLN A 210 -12.30 14.36 -17.41
N PHE A 211 -12.63 13.39 -16.55
CA PHE A 211 -13.65 13.56 -15.52
C PHE A 211 -13.35 14.78 -14.64
N LEU A 212 -12.13 14.90 -14.11
CA LEU A 212 -11.70 16.04 -13.30
C LEU A 212 -11.83 17.38 -14.02
N ALA A 213 -11.43 17.43 -15.30
CA ALA A 213 -11.56 18.62 -16.12
C ALA A 213 -13.03 19.04 -16.26
N TYR A 214 -13.93 18.12 -16.61
CA TYR A 214 -15.36 18.42 -16.73
C TYR A 214 -16.02 18.70 -15.38
N PHE A 215 -15.67 17.98 -14.33
CA PHE A 215 -16.20 18.15 -12.97
C PHE A 215 -15.86 19.54 -12.40
N THR A 216 -14.66 20.04 -12.72
CA THR A 216 -14.22 21.39 -12.37
C THR A 216 -14.91 22.44 -13.27
N TRP A 217 -14.88 22.24 -14.58
CA TRP A 217 -15.45 23.18 -15.56
C TRP A 217 -16.96 23.40 -15.38
N THR A 218 -17.71 22.35 -15.06
CA THR A 218 -19.16 22.42 -14.81
C THR A 218 -19.52 23.04 -13.47
N GLY A 219 -18.55 23.21 -12.55
CA GLY A 219 -18.80 23.68 -11.18
C GLY A 219 -19.44 22.63 -10.25
N ILE A 220 -19.84 21.45 -10.75
CA ILE A 220 -20.46 20.38 -9.96
C ILE A 220 -19.54 19.98 -8.79
N GLY A 221 -18.24 19.93 -9.02
CA GLY A 221 -17.30 19.59 -7.96
C GLY A 221 -17.31 20.56 -6.79
N SER A 222 -17.43 21.85 -7.06
CA SER A 222 -17.57 22.86 -6.01
C SER A 222 -18.88 22.69 -5.27
N VAL A 223 -19.99 22.44 -5.97
CA VAL A 223 -21.32 22.24 -5.35
C VAL A 223 -21.32 21.01 -4.44
N VAL A 224 -20.81 19.87 -4.90
CA VAL A 224 -20.77 18.63 -4.11
C VAL A 224 -19.84 18.77 -2.91
N ALA A 225 -18.65 19.37 -3.11
CA ALA A 225 -17.68 19.54 -2.03
C ALA A 225 -18.17 20.52 -0.96
N VAL A 226 -18.74 21.67 -1.36
CA VAL A 226 -19.29 22.67 -0.43
C VAL A 226 -20.53 22.12 0.27
N GLY A 227 -21.47 21.51 -0.47
CA GLY A 227 -22.67 20.92 0.12
C GLY A 227 -22.36 19.78 1.09
N GLY A 228 -21.39 18.92 0.75
CA GLY A 228 -20.92 17.87 1.66
C GLY A 228 -20.19 18.44 2.88
N ALA A 229 -19.36 19.47 2.70
CA ALA A 229 -18.71 20.15 3.80
C ALA A 229 -19.73 20.82 4.73
N ASP A 230 -20.76 21.47 4.19
CA ASP A 230 -21.82 22.11 4.97
C ASP A 230 -22.67 21.09 5.73
N LEU A 231 -22.97 19.94 5.11
CA LEU A 231 -23.59 18.81 5.82
C LEU A 231 -22.73 18.39 7.01
N LEU A 232 -21.43 18.17 6.80
CA LEU A 232 -20.52 17.76 7.87
C LEU A 232 -20.32 18.84 8.95
N ARG A 233 -20.28 20.12 8.58
CA ARG A 233 -20.27 21.26 9.52
C ARG A 233 -21.55 21.32 10.34
N SER A 234 -22.71 21.05 9.73
CA SER A 234 -24.00 21.07 10.43
C SER A 234 -24.10 20.02 11.54
N LEU A 235 -23.35 18.91 11.39
CA LEU A 235 -23.23 17.88 12.43
C LEU A 235 -22.38 18.33 13.62
N ASN A 236 -21.63 19.44 13.47
CA ASN A 236 -20.68 19.98 14.44
C ASN A 236 -19.71 18.92 15.01
N ALA A 237 -19.36 17.94 14.17
CA ALA A 237 -18.54 16.80 14.57
C ALA A 237 -17.05 17.18 14.58
N PRO A 238 -16.26 16.70 15.55
CA PRO A 238 -14.80 16.87 15.51
C PRO A 238 -14.21 16.28 14.23
N HIS A 239 -13.16 16.91 13.67
CA HIS A 239 -12.51 16.44 12.43
C HIS A 239 -12.10 14.96 12.49
N LEU A 240 -11.64 14.50 13.65
CA LEU A 240 -11.31 13.09 13.85
C LEU A 240 -12.52 12.16 13.63
N VAL A 241 -13.71 12.54 14.09
CA VAL A 241 -14.93 11.74 13.89
C VAL A 241 -15.28 11.65 12.41
N VAL A 242 -15.14 12.76 11.68
CA VAL A 242 -15.36 12.81 10.22
C VAL A 242 -14.38 11.91 9.48
N LEU A 243 -13.10 11.92 9.87
CA LEU A 243 -12.08 11.05 9.30
C LEU A 243 -12.36 9.57 9.59
N LEU A 244 -12.74 9.22 10.82
CA LEU A 244 -13.10 7.83 11.18
C LEU A 244 -14.38 7.35 10.48
N ALA A 245 -15.37 8.23 10.30
CA ALA A 245 -16.53 7.93 9.48
C ALA A 245 -16.15 7.69 8.02
N THR A 246 -15.18 8.45 7.50
CA THR A 246 -14.61 8.24 6.16
C THR A 246 -13.91 6.88 6.04
N VAL A 247 -13.12 6.48 7.04
CA VAL A 247 -12.52 5.13 7.10
C VAL A 247 -13.60 4.06 6.95
N LEU A 248 -14.68 4.16 7.73
CA LEU A 248 -15.78 3.18 7.70
C LEU A 248 -16.50 3.17 6.36
N ALA A 249 -16.81 4.33 5.79
CA ALA A 249 -17.47 4.45 4.49
C ALA A 249 -16.62 3.84 3.37
N VAL A 250 -15.31 4.12 3.36
CA VAL A 250 -14.38 3.55 2.38
C VAL A 250 -14.26 2.04 2.58
N ALA A 251 -14.18 1.55 3.82
CA ALA A 251 -14.11 0.11 4.11
C ALA A 251 -15.32 -0.66 3.57
N LEU A 252 -16.52 -0.08 3.70
CA LEU A 252 -17.75 -0.66 3.13
C LEU A 252 -17.74 -0.63 1.61
N LEU A 253 -17.36 0.49 1.00
CA LEU A 253 -17.28 0.63 -0.46
C LEU A 253 -16.24 -0.33 -1.07
N ASN A 254 -15.12 -0.55 -0.38
CA ASN A 254 -14.05 -1.42 -0.81
C ASN A 254 -14.48 -2.89 -0.96
N MET A 255 -15.55 -3.32 -0.29
CA MET A 255 -16.12 -4.65 -0.52
C MET A 255 -16.68 -4.80 -1.95
N LEU A 256 -17.09 -3.70 -2.57
CA LEU A 256 -17.66 -3.64 -3.93
C LEU A 256 -16.60 -3.28 -4.98
N VAL A 257 -15.71 -2.33 -4.66
CA VAL A 257 -14.67 -1.83 -5.56
C VAL A 257 -13.32 -2.28 -5.04
N THR A 258 -12.74 -3.32 -5.64
CA THR A 258 -11.52 -3.98 -5.13
C THR A 258 -10.21 -3.30 -5.54
N SER A 259 -10.26 -2.28 -6.40
CA SER A 259 -9.08 -1.54 -6.84
C SER A 259 -8.98 -0.21 -6.12
N GLY A 260 -8.06 -0.11 -5.14
CA GLY A 260 -7.88 1.12 -4.37
C GLY A 260 -7.47 2.32 -5.22
N SER A 261 -6.68 2.12 -6.28
CA SER A 261 -6.34 3.21 -7.21
C SER A 261 -7.56 3.70 -7.99
N ALA A 262 -8.45 2.79 -8.44
CA ALA A 262 -9.67 3.17 -9.12
C ALA A 262 -10.67 3.84 -8.18
N MET A 263 -10.82 3.32 -6.96
CA MET A 263 -11.68 3.91 -5.95
C MET A 263 -11.22 5.31 -5.56
N TRP A 264 -9.92 5.49 -5.27
CA TRP A 264 -9.40 6.81 -4.92
C TRP A 264 -9.48 7.80 -6.08
N ALA A 265 -9.34 7.35 -7.33
CA ALA A 265 -9.49 8.22 -8.47
C ALA A 265 -10.91 8.81 -8.61
N ILE A 266 -11.93 8.09 -8.12
CA ILE A 266 -13.32 8.55 -8.08
C ILE A 266 -13.60 9.36 -6.81
N LEU A 267 -13.07 8.93 -5.66
CA LEU A 267 -13.36 9.56 -4.37
C LEU A 267 -12.53 10.82 -4.09
N ALA A 268 -11.24 10.85 -4.45
CA ALA A 268 -10.35 11.96 -4.15
C ALA A 268 -10.89 13.32 -4.64
N PRO A 269 -11.44 13.45 -5.87
CA PRO A 269 -12.02 14.69 -6.36
C PRO A 269 -13.18 15.26 -5.52
N ILE A 270 -13.79 14.43 -4.68
CA ILE A 270 -14.93 14.79 -3.83
C ILE A 270 -14.47 14.94 -2.38
N VAL A 271 -13.82 13.90 -1.84
CA VAL A 271 -13.43 13.81 -0.44
C VAL A 271 -12.34 14.82 -0.11
N VAL A 272 -11.33 15.01 -0.97
CA VAL A 272 -10.20 15.91 -0.67
C VAL A 272 -10.67 17.37 -0.60
N PRO A 273 -11.38 17.93 -1.61
CA PRO A 273 -11.88 19.30 -1.51
C PRO A 273 -12.82 19.51 -0.32
N MET A 274 -13.73 18.55 -0.07
CA MET A 274 -14.64 18.59 1.07
C MET A 274 -13.89 18.70 2.41
N MET A 275 -12.85 17.88 2.60
CA MET A 275 -12.00 17.92 3.79
C MET A 275 -11.22 19.24 3.89
N MET A 276 -10.71 19.76 2.77
CA MET A 276 -10.05 21.07 2.75
C MET A 276 -10.98 22.21 3.17
N TYR A 277 -12.24 22.19 2.73
CA TYR A 277 -13.24 23.17 3.20
C TYR A 277 -13.52 23.04 4.70
N LEU A 278 -13.44 21.83 5.26
CA LEU A 278 -13.47 21.60 6.72
C LEU A 278 -12.17 21.97 7.42
N GLN A 279 -11.19 22.58 6.75
CA GLN A 279 -9.86 22.87 7.30
C GLN A 279 -9.09 21.60 7.73
N VAL A 280 -9.39 20.47 7.08
CA VAL A 280 -8.67 19.21 7.23
C VAL A 280 -7.71 19.05 6.05
N ARG A 281 -6.46 18.72 6.35
CA ARG A 281 -5.43 18.55 5.32
C ARG A 281 -5.73 17.35 4.40
N PRO A 282 -5.44 17.45 3.09
CA PRO A 282 -5.58 16.34 2.14
C PRO A 282 -4.91 15.04 2.58
N GLU A 283 -3.76 15.13 3.24
CA GLU A 283 -2.98 13.98 3.70
C GLU A 283 -3.71 13.20 4.81
N ALA A 284 -4.50 13.87 5.66
CA ALA A 284 -5.31 13.19 6.67
C ALA A 284 -6.48 12.43 6.02
N ALA A 285 -7.12 13.01 5.02
CA ALA A 285 -8.14 12.33 4.22
C ALA A 285 -7.55 11.12 3.47
N MET A 286 -6.35 11.29 2.92
CA MET A 286 -5.60 10.22 2.28
C MET A 286 -5.26 9.09 3.27
N GLY A 287 -4.86 9.42 4.49
CA GLY A 287 -4.64 8.45 5.57
C GLY A 287 -5.91 7.69 5.96
N ALA A 288 -7.04 8.37 6.07
CA ALA A 288 -8.34 7.72 6.32
C ALA A 288 -8.73 6.75 5.20
N PHE A 289 -8.54 7.17 3.93
CA PHE A 289 -8.76 6.30 2.78
C PHE A 289 -7.85 5.07 2.83
N MET A 290 -6.55 5.22 3.12
CA MET A 290 -5.60 4.11 3.19
C MET A 290 -6.05 2.99 4.12
N ILE A 291 -6.59 3.35 5.28
CA ILE A 291 -7.10 2.40 6.27
C ILE A 291 -8.33 1.69 5.71
N GLY A 292 -9.34 2.43 5.25
CA GLY A 292 -10.58 1.85 4.73
C GLY A 292 -10.36 0.92 3.55
N ASP A 293 -9.53 1.35 2.58
CA ASP A 293 -9.18 0.62 1.36
C ASP A 293 -8.43 -0.69 1.63
N SER A 294 -7.71 -0.79 2.75
CA SER A 294 -6.94 -2.01 3.04
C SER A 294 -7.72 -3.06 3.81
N VAL A 295 -8.47 -2.65 4.83
CA VAL A 295 -8.97 -3.57 5.86
C VAL A 295 -9.90 -4.66 5.31
N THR A 296 -10.76 -4.32 4.34
CA THR A 296 -11.75 -5.25 3.79
C THR A 296 -11.29 -6.01 2.54
N ASN A 297 -10.07 -5.76 2.04
CA ASN A 297 -9.51 -6.45 0.87
C ASN A 297 -9.42 -7.97 1.07
N ALA A 298 -9.10 -8.40 2.30
CA ALA A 298 -8.97 -9.81 2.62
C ALA A 298 -10.32 -10.56 2.63
N VAL A 299 -11.44 -9.82 2.78
CA VAL A 299 -12.77 -10.39 3.05
C VAL A 299 -13.58 -10.57 1.77
N THR A 300 -13.42 -9.69 0.77
CA THR A 300 -14.31 -9.66 -0.39
C THR A 300 -14.03 -10.80 -1.39
N PRO A 301 -15.02 -11.69 -1.67
CA PRO A 301 -14.89 -12.72 -2.70
C PRO A 301 -14.79 -12.15 -4.13
N MET A 302 -15.11 -10.86 -4.31
CA MET A 302 -14.97 -10.15 -5.58
C MET A 302 -13.51 -9.88 -5.95
N SER A 303 -12.59 -10.04 -4.99
CA SER A 303 -11.16 -9.89 -5.23
C SER A 303 -10.60 -11.12 -5.98
N PRO A 304 -9.93 -10.94 -7.12
CA PRO A 304 -9.21 -12.04 -7.78
C PRO A 304 -8.18 -12.71 -6.86
N TYR A 305 -7.59 -11.95 -5.93
CA TYR A 305 -6.64 -12.46 -4.95
C TYR A 305 -7.31 -13.36 -3.90
N PHE A 306 -8.58 -13.13 -3.56
CA PHE A 306 -9.34 -14.02 -2.68
C PHE A 306 -9.50 -15.41 -3.32
N VAL A 307 -9.90 -15.44 -4.59
CA VAL A 307 -10.07 -16.69 -5.35
C VAL A 307 -8.73 -17.43 -5.49
N LEU A 308 -7.65 -16.71 -5.79
CA LEU A 308 -6.31 -17.28 -5.85
C LEU A 308 -5.86 -17.86 -4.50
N ALA A 309 -6.09 -17.13 -3.39
CA ALA A 309 -5.78 -17.60 -2.05
C ALA A 309 -6.57 -18.85 -1.67
N LEU A 310 -7.87 -18.89 -2.01
CA LEU A 310 -8.70 -20.08 -1.81
C LEU A 310 -8.16 -21.27 -2.61
N GLY A 311 -7.73 -21.06 -3.86
CA GLY A 311 -7.09 -22.09 -4.66
C GLY A 311 -5.81 -22.64 -4.02
N PHE A 312 -4.98 -21.78 -3.42
CA PHE A 312 -3.81 -22.24 -2.65
C PHE A 312 -4.19 -23.00 -1.38
N VAL A 313 -5.22 -22.57 -0.65
CA VAL A 313 -5.73 -23.33 0.51
C VAL A 313 -6.22 -24.71 0.08
N GLN A 314 -6.94 -24.80 -1.05
CA GLN A 314 -7.46 -26.04 -1.61
C GLN A 314 -6.38 -27.03 -2.09
N GLN A 315 -5.13 -26.59 -2.24
CA GLN A 315 -4.01 -27.51 -2.49
C GLN A 315 -3.76 -28.41 -1.28
N TYR A 316 -3.86 -27.87 -0.07
CA TYR A 316 -3.64 -28.57 1.19
C TYR A 316 -4.95 -29.10 1.82
N ARG A 317 -6.07 -28.39 1.64
CA ARG A 317 -7.38 -28.79 2.17
C ARG A 317 -8.46 -28.77 1.09
N LYS A 318 -8.73 -29.92 0.48
CA LYS A 318 -9.66 -30.06 -0.66
C LYS A 318 -11.09 -29.56 -0.38
N ASN A 319 -11.56 -29.72 0.86
CA ASN A 319 -12.91 -29.32 1.28
C ASN A 319 -13.02 -27.83 1.65
N ALA A 320 -11.95 -27.04 1.51
CA ALA A 320 -11.98 -25.62 1.83
C ALA A 320 -12.85 -24.85 0.83
N GLY A 321 -13.80 -24.08 1.36
CA GLY A 321 -14.67 -23.20 0.57
C GLY A 321 -14.48 -21.73 0.91
N ILE A 322 -15.29 -20.88 0.29
CA ILE A 322 -15.32 -19.43 0.58
C ILE A 322 -15.53 -19.19 2.08
N GLY A 323 -16.43 -19.94 2.72
CA GLY A 323 -16.68 -19.86 4.16
C GLY A 323 -15.44 -20.14 5.01
N THR A 324 -14.58 -21.08 4.60
CA THR A 324 -13.33 -21.42 5.31
C THR A 324 -12.32 -20.27 5.29
N LEU A 325 -12.23 -19.55 4.17
CA LEU A 325 -11.34 -18.39 4.07
C LEU A 325 -11.96 -17.16 4.76
N MET A 326 -13.28 -16.96 4.65
CA MET A 326 -13.98 -15.88 5.34
C MET A 326 -13.95 -16.03 6.88
N SER A 327 -14.09 -17.25 7.42
CA SER A 327 -14.04 -17.49 8.87
C SER A 327 -12.68 -17.15 9.49
N PHE A 328 -11.62 -17.13 8.67
CA PHE A 328 -10.28 -16.67 9.02
C PHE A 328 -10.11 -15.16 8.84
N THR A 329 -10.55 -14.64 7.69
CA THR A 329 -10.26 -13.25 7.27
C THR A 329 -11.16 -12.21 7.93
N VAL A 330 -12.44 -12.51 8.16
CA VAL A 330 -13.41 -11.58 8.77
C VAL A 330 -13.00 -11.15 10.19
N PRO A 331 -12.64 -12.07 11.11
CA PRO A 331 -12.17 -11.67 12.44
C PRO A 331 -10.96 -10.75 12.38
N ILE A 332 -10.00 -11.04 11.49
CA ILE A 332 -8.80 -10.20 11.35
C ILE A 332 -9.19 -8.83 10.79
N ALA A 333 -10.05 -8.76 9.77
CA ALA A 333 -10.51 -7.50 9.20
C ALA A 333 -11.19 -6.60 10.24
N VAL A 334 -12.05 -7.15 11.09
CA VAL A 334 -12.70 -6.37 12.17
C VAL A 334 -11.66 -5.83 13.17
N VAL A 335 -10.73 -6.68 13.62
CA VAL A 335 -9.68 -6.25 14.54
C VAL A 335 -8.76 -5.22 13.87
N PHE A 336 -8.44 -5.40 12.59
CA PHE A 336 -7.66 -4.47 11.78
C PHE A 336 -8.34 -3.11 11.68
N LEU A 337 -9.66 -3.09 11.39
CA LEU A 337 -10.42 -1.86 11.31
C LEU A 337 -10.30 -1.06 12.60
N ILE A 338 -10.52 -1.73 13.73
CA ILE A 338 -10.51 -1.11 15.05
C ILE A 338 -9.09 -0.67 15.42
N ALA A 339 -8.11 -1.57 15.34
CA ALA A 339 -6.74 -1.31 15.76
C ALA A 339 -6.07 -0.22 14.91
N TRP A 340 -6.25 -0.25 13.59
CA TRP A 340 -5.64 0.73 12.70
C TRP A 340 -6.32 2.10 12.82
N SER A 341 -7.66 2.12 12.94
CA SER A 341 -8.40 3.35 13.22
C SER A 341 -8.02 3.95 14.57
N ALA A 342 -7.80 3.12 15.60
CA ALA A 342 -7.31 3.57 16.89
C ALA A 342 -5.89 4.15 16.81
N LEU A 343 -4.98 3.49 16.08
CA LEU A 343 -3.64 4.01 15.83
C LEU A 343 -3.71 5.38 15.13
N PHE A 344 -4.55 5.51 14.10
CA PHE A 344 -4.77 6.77 13.39
C PHE A 344 -5.35 7.87 14.30
N ALA A 345 -6.32 7.51 15.15
CA ALA A 345 -6.92 8.45 16.11
C ALA A 345 -5.90 8.96 17.14
N ILE A 346 -5.05 8.08 17.66
CA ILE A 346 -3.94 8.46 18.55
C ILE A 346 -2.94 9.35 17.82
N TRP A 347 -2.56 8.97 16.59
CA TRP A 347 -1.62 9.72 15.76
C TRP A 347 -2.11 11.15 15.48
N TYR A 348 -3.38 11.27 15.09
CA TYR A 348 -4.05 12.54 14.83
C TYR A 348 -4.26 13.36 16.10
N GLY A 349 -4.64 12.71 17.20
CA GLY A 349 -4.82 13.34 18.52
C GLY A 349 -3.53 13.90 19.11
N LEU A 350 -2.40 13.24 18.86
CA LEU A 350 -1.06 13.71 19.27
C LEU A 350 -0.44 14.71 18.28
N GLY A 351 -1.05 14.92 17.11
CA GLY A 351 -0.54 15.83 16.08
C GLY A 351 0.78 15.36 15.45
N ILE A 352 1.06 14.05 15.48
CA ILE A 352 2.30 13.49 14.93
C ILE A 352 2.26 13.66 13.40
N PRO A 353 3.31 14.15 12.74
CA PRO A 353 3.33 14.27 11.28
C PRO A 353 3.05 12.93 10.59
N LEU A 354 2.21 12.92 9.55
CA LEU A 354 1.95 11.69 8.77
C LEU A 354 3.17 11.29 7.93
N GLY A 355 3.97 12.28 7.54
CA GLY A 355 5.18 12.13 6.75
C GLY A 355 6.06 13.37 6.85
N PRO A 356 7.24 13.35 6.18
CA PRO A 356 8.17 14.48 6.20
C PRO A 356 7.50 15.77 5.72
N GLY A 357 7.50 16.81 6.56
CA GLY A 357 6.93 18.12 6.21
C GLY A 357 5.40 18.22 6.27
N VAL A 358 4.71 17.19 6.77
CA VAL A 358 3.24 17.16 6.83
C VAL A 358 2.77 17.26 8.28
N SER A 359 2.60 18.49 8.80
CA SER A 359 1.96 18.69 10.11
C SER A 359 0.46 18.38 10.01
N LEU A 360 -0.09 17.65 10.99
CA LEU A 360 -1.53 17.30 11.03
C LEU A 360 -2.43 18.42 11.56
N ARG A 361 -1.84 19.43 12.18
CA ARG A 361 -2.47 20.62 12.73
C ARG A 361 -1.83 21.86 12.14
#